data_AF-A0A3D5YVD1-F1
#
_entry.id   AF-A0A3D5YVD1-F1
#
_cell.length_a   1.000
_cell.length_b   1.000
_cell.length_c   1.000
_cell.angle_alpha   90.00
_cell.angle_beta   90.00
_cell.angle_gamma   90.00
#
_symmetry.space_group_name_H-M   'P 1'
#
loop_
_entity.id
_entity.type
_entity.pdbx_description
1 polymer ?
#
loop_
_entity_poly.entity_id
_entity_poly.type
_entity_poly.pdbx_seq_one_letter_code
_entity_poly.pdbx_strand_id
1 'polypeptide(L)'
;MATSKNTVKVVGALVVGALAGAALGILFAPQKGSKTRGKIAKGAKDMKDKLGEKIKDEVNSFRNKAYKMETLAEEEAQDLIDSARQKADSFK
;
A
#
# COMPACT_ATOMS: atom_id res chain seq x y z
N MET A 1 0.65 0.64 24.67
CA MET A 1 0.03 0.98 23.37
C MET A 1 0.49 2.36 22.89
N ALA A 2 1.67 2.49 22.28
CA ALA A 2 2.15 3.77 21.72
C ALA A 2 2.71 3.67 20.28
N THR A 3 2.84 2.45 19.73
CA THR A 3 3.44 2.22 18.40
C THR A 3 2.43 2.38 17.24
N SER A 4 1.15 2.01 17.42
CA SER A 4 0.14 1.96 16.34
C SER A 4 -0.16 3.32 15.68
N LYS A 5 -0.28 4.40 16.47
CA LYS A 5 -0.63 5.74 15.94
C LYS A 5 0.44 6.32 15.00
N ASN A 6 1.71 6.03 15.27
CA ASN A 6 2.83 6.56 14.48
C ASN A 6 2.96 5.83 13.14
N THR A 7 2.77 4.51 13.12
CA THR A 7 2.75 3.74 11.86
C THR A 7 1.62 4.20 10.94
N VAL A 8 0.41 4.36 11.48
CA VAL A 8 -0.74 4.87 10.69
C VAL A 8 -0.45 6.27 10.14
N LYS A 9 0.18 7.15 10.93
CA LYS A 9 0.55 8.50 10.51
C LYS A 9 1.64 8.50 9.42
N VAL A 10 2.64 7.63 9.54
CA VAL A 10 3.71 7.50 8.54
C VAL A 10 3.18 6.94 7.23
N VAL A 11 2.36 5.89 7.28
CA VAL A 11 1.71 5.32 6.08
C VAL A 11 0.80 6.37 5.42
N GLY A 12 0.00 7.09 6.21
CA GLY A 12 -0.85 8.18 5.72
C GLY A 12 -0.04 9.30 5.04
N ALA A 13 1.05 9.74 5.67
CA ALA A 13 1.94 10.76 5.10
C ALA A 13 2.60 10.30 3.79
N LEU A 14 2.96 9.02 3.68
CA LEU A 14 3.53 8.44 2.46
C LEU A 14 2.52 8.45 1.30
N VAL A 15 1.27 8.06 1.56
CA VAL A 15 0.21 8.05 0.53
C VAL A 15 -0.08 9.47 0.05
N VAL A 16 -0.22 10.42 0.97
CA VAL A 16 -0.45 11.85 0.64
C VAL A 16 0.74 12.41 -0.14
N GLY A 17 1.97 12.13 0.29
CA GLY A 17 3.19 12.57 -0.40
C GLY A 17 3.32 11.97 -1.80
N ALA A 18 2.98 10.69 -1.99
CA ALA A 18 3.01 10.03 -3.28
C ALA A 18 1.97 10.61 -4.25
N LEU A 19 0.74 10.86 -3.79
CA LEU A 19 -0.30 11.48 -4.61
C LEU A 19 0.06 12.91 -4.99
N ALA A 20 0.51 13.72 -4.03
CA ALA A 20 0.97 15.08 -4.28
C ALA A 20 2.16 15.09 -5.24
N GLY A 21 3.14 14.20 -5.04
CA GLY A 21 4.30 14.06 -5.93
C GLY A 21 3.94 13.60 -7.33
N ALA A 22 3.00 12.67 -7.48
CA ALA A 22 2.51 12.23 -8.79
C ALA A 22 1.72 13.33 -9.50
N ALA A 23 0.86 14.06 -8.78
CA ALA A 23 0.11 15.18 -9.31
C ALA A 23 1.05 16.28 -9.82
N LEU A 24 2.03 16.67 -9.02
CA LEU A 24 3.06 17.65 -9.42
C LEU A 24 3.93 17.11 -10.56
N GLY A 25 4.33 15.84 -10.52
CA GLY A 25 5.13 15.20 -11.56
C GLY A 25 4.41 15.12 -12.91
N ILE A 26 3.11 14.84 -12.92
CA ILE A 26 2.27 14.86 -14.13
C ILE A 26 2.04 16.29 -14.61
N LEU A 27 1.83 17.25 -13.70
CA LEU A 27 1.59 18.66 -14.04
C LEU A 27 2.83 19.35 -14.62
N PHE A 28 4.01 19.13 -14.03
CA PHE A 28 5.27 19.74 -14.48
C PHE A 28 5.87 19.05 -15.71
N ALA A 29 5.53 17.79 -15.98
CA ALA A 29 6.03 17.05 -17.14
C ALA A 29 4.95 16.92 -18.24
N PRO A 30 4.85 17.85 -19.20
CA PRO A 30 3.94 17.72 -20.33
C PRO A 30 4.44 16.60 -21.26
N GLN A 31 3.84 15.42 -21.14
CA GLN A 31 4.09 14.27 -22.01
C GLN A 31 2.78 13.91 -22.73
N LYS A 32 2.84 13.61 -24.03
CA LYS A 32 1.65 13.10 -24.77
C LYS A 32 1.18 11.77 -24.16
N GLY A 33 -0.13 11.63 -23.92
CA GLY A 33 -0.72 10.44 -23.28
C GLY A 33 -0.38 9.10 -23.94
N SER A 34 -0.19 9.08 -25.27
CA SER A 34 0.27 7.90 -26.02
C SER A 34 1.68 7.46 -25.63
N LYS A 35 2.60 8.41 -25.38
CA LYS A 35 3.94 8.14 -24.87
C LYS A 35 3.92 7.77 -23.39
N THR A 36 3.02 8.37 -22.60
CA THR A 36 2.88 8.10 -21.16
C THR A 36 2.41 6.67 -20.90
N ARG A 37 1.37 6.18 -21.59
CA ARG A 37 0.92 4.79 -21.46
C ARG A 37 2.00 3.79 -21.85
N GLY A 38 2.73 4.06 -22.94
CA GLY A 38 3.87 3.23 -23.37
C GLY A 38 5.02 3.22 -22.35
N LYS A 39 5.34 4.36 -21.76
CA LYS A 39 6.36 4.48 -20.71
C LYS A 39 5.94 3.82 -19.40
N ILE A 40 4.68 3.91 -18.99
CA ILE A 40 4.16 3.21 -17.81
C ILE A 40 4.23 1.70 -18.03
N ALA A 41 3.80 1.20 -19.19
CA ALA A 41 3.83 -0.24 -19.49
C ALA A 41 5.26 -0.80 -19.50
N LYS A 42 6.21 -0.11 -20.16
CA LYS A 42 7.63 -0.51 -20.15
C LYS A 42 8.25 -0.35 -18.76
N GLY A 43 8.08 0.80 -18.13
CA GLY A 43 8.64 1.10 -16.82
C GLY A 43 8.12 0.16 -15.73
N ALA A 44 6.84 -0.21 -15.77
CA ALA A 44 6.26 -1.18 -14.84
C ALA A 44 6.82 -2.60 -15.04
N LYS A 45 7.04 -3.01 -16.30
CA LYS A 45 7.67 -4.30 -16.61
C LYS A 45 9.12 -4.32 -16.13
N ASP A 46 9.89 -3.28 -16.47
CA ASP A 46 11.30 -3.17 -16.07
C ASP A 46 11.46 -3.04 -14.55
N MET A 47 10.56 -2.30 -13.88
CA MET A 47 10.52 -2.26 -12.41
C MET A 47 10.18 -3.62 -11.85
N LYS A 48 9.16 -4.32 -12.36
CA LYS A 48 8.77 -5.63 -11.87
C LYS A 48 9.90 -6.64 -12.01
N ASP A 49 10.65 -6.60 -13.09
CA ASP A 49 11.77 -7.51 -13.31
C ASP A 49 12.95 -7.14 -12.39
N LYS A 50 13.34 -5.86 -12.29
CA LYS A 50 14.46 -5.40 -11.45
C LYS A 50 14.19 -5.46 -9.94
N LEU A 51 12.97 -5.10 -9.54
CA LEU A 51 12.52 -5.27 -8.16
C LEU A 51 12.28 -6.74 -7.90
N GLY A 52 11.61 -7.48 -8.78
CA GLY A 52 11.32 -8.90 -8.59
C GLY A 52 12.55 -9.74 -8.31
N GLU A 53 13.68 -9.50 -8.98
CA GLU A 53 14.94 -10.19 -8.68
C GLU A 53 15.55 -9.78 -7.33
N LYS A 54 15.66 -8.48 -7.02
CA LYS A 54 16.27 -8.01 -5.76
C LYS A 54 15.38 -8.24 -4.54
N ILE A 55 14.07 -8.15 -4.74
CA ILE A 55 13.06 -8.30 -3.72
C ILE A 55 12.75 -9.77 -3.48
N LYS A 56 12.93 -10.70 -4.43
CA LYS A 56 12.62 -12.13 -4.18
C LYS A 56 13.27 -12.67 -2.91
N ASP A 57 14.53 -12.32 -2.66
CA ASP A 57 15.26 -12.79 -1.47
C ASP A 57 14.80 -12.08 -0.19
N GLU A 58 14.58 -10.76 -0.24
CA GLU A 58 14.03 -10.01 0.89
C GLU A 58 12.56 -10.35 1.20
N VAL A 59 11.76 -10.62 0.16
CA VAL A 59 10.35 -11.01 0.26
C VAL A 59 10.20 -12.39 0.81
N ASN A 60 11.11 -13.34 0.60
CA ASN A 60 10.98 -14.63 1.29
C ASN A 60 11.09 -14.45 2.82
N SER A 61 11.98 -13.57 3.28
CA SER A 61 12.11 -13.21 4.69
C SER A 61 10.93 -12.37 5.19
N PHE A 62 10.44 -11.47 4.34
CA PHE A 62 9.28 -10.62 4.63
C PHE A 62 7.97 -11.42 4.60
N ARG A 63 7.85 -12.45 3.77
CA ARG A 63 6.66 -13.27 3.57
C ARG A 63 6.35 -14.09 4.82
N ASN A 64 7.36 -14.60 5.50
CA ASN A 64 7.16 -15.27 6.81
C ASN A 64 6.66 -14.29 7.89
N LYS A 65 7.10 -13.02 7.85
CA LYS A 65 6.55 -11.96 8.72
C LYS A 65 5.18 -11.48 8.26
N ALA A 66 4.94 -11.44 6.96
CA ALA A 66 3.69 -11.05 6.34
C ALA A 66 2.61 -12.07 6.65
N TYR A 67 2.89 -13.37 6.58
CA TYR A 67 1.96 -14.41 7.01
C TYR A 67 1.55 -14.23 8.48
N LYS A 68 2.51 -13.96 9.38
CA LYS A 68 2.19 -13.68 10.79
C LYS A 68 1.37 -12.39 10.95
N MET A 69 1.65 -11.36 10.15
CA MET A 69 0.86 -10.14 10.14
C MET A 69 -0.52 -10.32 9.51
N GLU A 70 -0.66 -11.20 8.54
CA GLU A 70 -1.92 -11.51 7.87
C GLU A 70 -2.84 -12.23 8.83
N THR A 71 -2.33 -13.19 9.61
CA THR A 71 -3.11 -13.85 10.66
C THR A 71 -3.56 -12.84 11.74
N LEU A 72 -2.67 -11.95 12.19
CA LEU A 72 -3.00 -10.91 13.16
C LEU A 72 -3.97 -9.85 12.58
N ALA A 73 -3.84 -9.55 11.29
CA ALA A 73 -4.69 -8.59 10.61
C ALA A 73 -6.08 -9.17 10.32
N GLU A 74 -6.18 -10.46 10.00
CA GLU A 74 -7.47 -11.15 9.88
C GLU A 74 -8.18 -11.22 11.22
N GLU A 75 -7.45 -11.46 12.32
CA GLU A 75 -7.99 -11.46 13.68
C GLU A 75 -8.46 -10.06 14.10
N GLU A 76 -7.65 -9.00 13.92
CA GLU A 76 -8.06 -7.61 14.14
C GLU A 76 -9.21 -7.19 13.20
N ALA A 77 -9.22 -7.66 11.95
CA ALA A 77 -10.27 -7.33 11.00
C ALA A 77 -11.60 -7.99 11.37
N GLN A 78 -11.58 -9.26 11.80
CA GLN A 78 -12.77 -9.93 12.31
C GLN A 78 -13.28 -9.25 13.57
N ASP A 79 -12.41 -8.94 14.54
CA ASP A 79 -12.79 -8.21 15.76
C ASP A 79 -13.38 -6.83 15.46
N LEU A 80 -12.83 -6.11 14.47
CA LEU A 80 -13.36 -4.82 14.01
C LEU A 80 -14.70 -4.97 13.30
N ILE A 81 -14.88 -6.00 12.46
CA ILE A 81 -16.13 -6.28 11.76
C ILE A 81 -17.23 -6.66 12.76
N ASP A 82 -16.91 -7.49 13.75
CA ASP A 82 -17.85 -7.93 14.76
C ASP A 82 -18.22 -6.80 15.72
N SER A 83 -17.23 -5.99 16.15
CA SER A 83 -17.46 -4.77 16.92
C SER A 83 -18.30 -3.74 16.15
N ALA A 84 -18.09 -3.63 14.83
CA ALA A 84 -18.87 -2.75 13.97
C ALA A 84 -20.29 -3.26 13.76
N ARG A 85 -20.49 -4.57 13.55
CA ARG A 85 -21.81 -5.20 13.46
C ARG A 85 -22.58 -5.03 14.76
N GLN A 86 -21.96 -5.31 15.90
CA GLN A 86 -22.59 -5.21 17.21
C GLN A 86 -22.96 -3.77 17.56
N LYS A 87 -22.12 -2.79 17.18
CA LYS A 87 -22.48 -1.36 17.27
C LYS A 87 -23.62 -1.02 16.32
N ALA A 88 -23.58 -1.45 15.06
CA ALA A 88 -24.63 -1.17 14.09
C ALA A 88 -25.99 -1.73 14.51
N ASP A 89 -26.03 -2.92 15.11
CA ASP A 89 -27.25 -3.54 15.64
C ASP A 89 -27.74 -2.82 16.91
N SER A 90 -26.85 -2.24 17.73
CA SER A 90 -27.25 -1.44 18.90
C SER A 90 -27.84 -0.06 18.58
N PHE A 91 -27.72 0.38 17.32
CA PHE A 91 -28.33 1.62 16.81
C PHE A 91 -29.66 1.38 16.07
N LYS A 92 -30.13 0.12 15.99
CA LYS A 92 -31.39 -0.27 15.37
C LYS A 92 -32.43 -0.63 16.42
#